data_AF-A0A7L1V8A6-F1
#
_entry.id   AF-A0A7L1V8A6-F1
#
_cell.length_a   1.000
_cell.length_b   1.000
_cell.length_c   1.000
_cell.angle_alpha   90.00
_cell.angle_beta   90.00
_cell.angle_gamma   90.00
#
_symmetry.space_group_name_H-M   'P 1'
#
loop_
_entity.id
_entity.type
_entity.pdbx_description
1 polymer ?
#
loop_
_entity_poly.entity_id
_entity_poly.type
_entity_poly.pdbx_seq_one_letter_code
_entity_poly.pdbx_strand_id
1 'polypeptide(L)'
;YRLLVILRPPPGHSFLLESTRQPPGRRIRVALECLCSGEQPLLGQTCFLHTSGGQLPMDQPGYLLDTLCTGSFLDTQQVIRWVQTLVAAAWRLLPYSYHCQLTALPSSKSCSFLLSSTSGLSCHIEMALAVEQGSSGACLSLD
;
A
#
# COMPACT_ATOMS: atom_id res chain seq x y z
N TYR A 1 -19.99 -3.77 -8.49
CA TYR A 1 -19.51 -4.42 -7.25
C TYR A 1 -18.50 -3.51 -6.57
N ARG A 2 -18.54 -3.42 -5.24
CA ARG A 2 -17.56 -2.63 -4.47
C ARG A 2 -16.89 -3.55 -3.44
N LEU A 3 -15.57 -3.57 -3.42
CA LEU A 3 -14.75 -4.35 -2.49
C LEU A 3 -13.88 -3.42 -1.65
N LEU A 4 -13.70 -3.75 -0.38
CA LEU A 4 -12.72 -3.10 0.49
C LEU A 4 -11.41 -3.89 0.44
N VAL A 5 -10.31 -3.21 0.11
CA VAL A 5 -8.97 -3.79 0.09
C VAL A 5 -8.14 -3.14 1.19
N ILE A 6 -7.70 -3.95 2.13
CA ILE A 6 -6.90 -3.50 3.28
C ILE A 6 -5.42 -3.74 2.97
N LEU A 7 -4.66 -2.66 2.92
CA LEU A 7 -3.21 -2.66 2.76
C LEU A 7 -2.54 -2.78 4.13
N ARG A 8 -1.67 -3.77 4.26
CA ARG A 8 -0.82 -3.94 5.45
C ARG A 8 0.53 -3.29 5.24
N PRO A 9 1.15 -2.75 6.29
CA PRO A 9 2.50 -2.27 6.18
C PRO A 9 3.46 -3.43 5.88
N PRO A 10 4.56 -3.17 5.16
CA PRO A 10 5.60 -4.18 4.97
C PRO A 10 6.22 -4.56 6.32
N PRO A 11 6.87 -5.74 6.42
CA PRO A 11 7.55 -6.15 7.64
C PRO A 11 8.50 -5.06 8.18
N GLY A 12 8.48 -4.86 9.49
CA GLY A 12 9.29 -3.82 10.16
C GLY A 12 8.80 -2.39 9.96
N HIS A 13 7.59 -2.19 9.41
CA HIS A 13 6.97 -0.88 9.26
C HIS A 13 5.56 -0.84 9.87
N SER A 14 5.12 0.38 10.14
CA SER A 14 3.77 0.70 10.59
C SER A 14 3.21 1.88 9.82
N PHE A 15 1.90 1.85 9.57
CA PHE A 15 1.16 2.99 9.07
C PHE A 15 0.65 3.82 10.24
N LEU A 16 1.04 5.09 10.28
CA LEU A 16 0.65 6.04 11.32
C LEU A 16 -0.19 7.17 10.72
N LEU A 17 -1.37 7.41 11.29
CA LEU A 17 -2.18 8.56 10.91
C LEU A 17 -1.58 9.84 11.49
N GLU A 18 -1.17 10.74 10.62
CA GLU A 18 -0.74 12.09 10.99
C GLU A 18 -1.81 13.09 10.59
N SER A 19 -2.37 13.78 11.59
CA SER A 19 -3.36 14.82 11.40
C SER A 19 -2.64 16.15 11.19
N THR A 20 -2.61 16.64 9.95
CA THR A 20 -2.05 17.95 9.64
C THR A 20 -3.10 19.04 9.85
N ARG A 21 -2.73 20.16 10.46
CA ARG A 21 -3.63 21.34 10.62
C ARG A 21 -4.08 21.97 9.29
N GLN A 22 -3.57 21.49 8.15
CA GLN A 22 -3.79 22.06 6.82
C GLN A 22 -4.33 20.98 5.85
N PRO A 23 -5.26 21.32 4.93
CA PRO A 23 -5.82 20.38 3.97
C PRO A 23 -4.73 19.76 3.06
N PRO A 24 -4.84 18.47 2.71
CA PRO A 24 -5.99 17.60 2.91
C PRO A 24 -5.88 16.77 4.21
N GLY A 25 -5.71 17.39 5.38
CA GLY A 25 -6.26 16.97 6.69
C GLY A 25 -5.80 15.67 7.35
N ARG A 26 -5.36 14.65 6.61
CA ARG A 26 -4.95 13.32 7.09
C ARG A 26 -3.92 12.76 6.13
N ARG A 27 -2.73 12.44 6.63
CA ARG A 27 -1.68 11.75 5.86
C ARG A 27 -1.28 10.48 6.59
N ILE A 28 -0.96 9.44 5.83
CA ILE A 28 -0.47 8.19 6.40
C ILE A 28 1.04 8.20 6.30
N ARG A 29 1.71 8.29 7.44
CA ARG A 29 3.17 8.18 7.52
C ARG A 29 3.54 6.70 7.61
N VAL A 30 4.52 6.29 6.81
CA VAL A 30 5.15 4.97 6.92
C VAL A 30 6.33 5.12 7.87
N ALA A 31 6.24 4.49 9.03
CA ALA A 31 7.28 4.54 10.06
C ALA A 31 7.94 3.17 10.21
N LEU A 32 9.25 3.15 10.46
CA LEU A 32 9.99 1.95 10.83
C LEU A 32 9.64 1.56 12.28
N GLU A 33 9.40 0.27 12.50
CA GLU A 33 9.23 -0.31 13.84
C GLU A 33 10.54 -0.94 14.33
N CYS A 34 10.86 -0.71 15.60
CA CYS A 34 11.98 -1.38 16.25
C CYS A 34 11.51 -2.76 16.72
N LEU A 35 12.05 -3.82 16.13
CA LEU A 35 11.78 -5.20 16.57
C LEU A 35 12.73 -5.68 17.68
N CYS A 36 13.58 -4.80 18.24
CA CYS A 36 14.42 -5.19 19.36
C CYS A 36 13.55 -5.47 20.59
N SER A 37 13.54 -6.72 21.06
CA SER A 37 13.01 -7.06 22.38
C SER A 37 13.77 -6.23 23.44
N GLY A 38 13.06 -5.67 24.40
CA GLY A 38 13.53 -4.63 25.34
C GLY A 38 14.63 -5.00 26.34
N GLU A 39 15.56 -5.88 25.98
CA GLU A 39 16.79 -6.10 26.71
C GLU A 39 17.96 -5.53 25.88
N GLN A 40 18.90 -4.90 26.59
CA GLN A 40 20.01 -4.10 26.07
C GLN A 40 20.63 -4.67 24.79
N PRO A 41 21.14 -3.82 23.87
CA PRO A 41 21.82 -4.28 22.67
C PRO A 41 23.01 -5.14 23.08
N LEU A 42 22.83 -6.47 23.05
CA LEU A 42 23.88 -7.44 23.12
C LEU A 42 24.75 -7.20 21.90
N LEU A 43 25.87 -6.51 22.15
CA LEU A 43 27.07 -6.39 21.37
C LEU A 43 26.91 -6.78 19.87
N GLY A 44 26.48 -5.82 19.05
CA GLY A 44 26.66 -5.89 17.59
C GLY A 44 25.43 -6.19 16.72
N GLN A 45 24.23 -6.40 17.29
CA GLN A 45 22.99 -6.52 16.51
C GLN A 45 22.20 -5.20 16.54
N THR A 46 22.57 -4.24 15.70
CA THR A 46 21.81 -2.99 15.56
C THR A 46 20.65 -3.18 14.61
N CYS A 47 19.40 -2.99 15.05
CA CYS A 47 18.27 -2.91 14.13
C CYS A 47 18.39 -1.67 13.23
N PHE A 48 17.56 -1.59 12.18
CA PHE A 48 17.52 -0.46 11.25
C PHE A 48 17.44 0.92 11.94
N LEU A 49 16.80 1.00 13.11
CA LEU A 49 16.69 2.24 13.90
C LEU A 49 17.88 2.52 14.82
N HIS A 50 18.67 1.49 15.17
CA HIS A 50 19.79 1.60 16.12
C HIS A 50 21.17 1.52 15.45
N THR A 51 21.22 1.62 14.11
CA THR A 51 22.50 1.67 13.40
C THR A 51 23.19 3.01 13.70
N SER A 52 24.28 2.95 14.47
CA SER A 52 25.12 4.10 14.78
C SER A 52 25.76 4.61 13.48
N GLY A 53 25.24 5.70 12.91
CA GLY A 53 25.87 6.35 11.75
C GLY A 53 24.98 6.68 10.55
N GLY A 54 23.66 6.71 10.67
CA GLY A 54 22.78 7.46 9.76
C GLY A 54 22.76 7.02 8.28
N GLN A 55 23.29 5.84 7.94
CA GLN A 55 23.15 5.26 6.61
C GLN A 55 22.29 4.01 6.71
N LEU A 56 21.05 4.12 6.20
CA LEU A 56 20.15 3.00 6.00
C LEU A 56 20.84 2.00 5.04
N PRO A 57 20.87 0.69 5.35
CA PRO A 57 21.31 -0.31 4.39
C PRO A 57 20.43 -0.20 3.13
N MET A 58 21.06 0.16 2.01
CA MET A 58 20.42 0.37 0.71
C MET A 58 19.83 -0.91 0.07
N ASP A 59 19.90 -2.05 0.76
CA ASP A 59 19.65 -3.39 0.18
C ASP A 59 18.35 -4.08 0.64
N GLN A 60 17.28 -3.32 0.93
CA GLN A 60 15.82 -3.69 0.96
C GLN A 60 15.07 -3.53 2.30
N PRO A 61 13.75 -3.21 2.28
CA PRO A 61 12.87 -2.98 1.14
C PRO A 61 12.66 -1.47 0.89
N GLY A 62 13.63 -0.82 0.24
CA GLY A 62 13.46 0.54 -0.29
C GLY A 62 12.36 0.64 -1.35
N TYR A 63 11.99 -0.47 -2.00
CA TYR A 63 11.02 -0.48 -3.10
C TYR A 63 9.65 0.10 -2.72
N LEU A 64 9.16 -0.10 -1.49
CA LEU A 64 7.84 0.41 -1.10
C LEU A 64 7.85 1.92 -0.80
N LEU A 65 8.91 2.40 -0.15
CA LEU A 65 9.12 3.83 0.08
C LEU A 65 9.39 4.57 -1.24
N ASP A 66 10.20 3.98 -2.11
CA ASP A 66 10.59 4.60 -3.38
C ASP A 66 9.49 4.56 -4.45
N THR A 67 8.53 3.63 -4.35
CA THR A 67 7.46 3.44 -5.35
C THR A 67 6.08 3.90 -4.91
N LEU A 68 5.73 3.78 -3.61
CA LEU A 68 4.39 4.08 -3.11
C LEU A 68 4.32 5.29 -2.19
N CYS A 69 5.45 5.88 -1.83
CA CYS A 69 5.51 7.02 -0.92
C CYS A 69 6.07 8.27 -1.61
N THR A 70 5.66 9.43 -1.11
CA THR A 70 6.28 10.72 -1.38
C THR A 70 6.97 11.17 -0.09
N GLY A 71 8.29 10.93 -0.01
CA GLY A 71 9.02 11.01 1.26
C GLY A 71 8.61 9.88 2.20
N SER A 72 8.30 10.19 3.47
CA SER A 72 7.82 9.19 4.45
C SER A 72 6.31 8.99 4.45
N PHE A 73 5.58 9.55 3.48
CA PHE A 73 4.12 9.51 3.45
C PHE A 73 3.62 8.67 2.29
N LEU A 74 2.62 7.84 2.56
CA LEU A 74 1.93 7.05 1.55
C LEU A 74 1.26 8.00 0.54
N ASP A 75 1.53 7.80 -0.74
CA ASP A 75 0.94 8.58 -1.81
C ASP A 75 -0.24 7.81 -2.42
N THR A 76 -1.46 8.29 -2.17
CA THR A 76 -2.68 7.62 -2.62
C THR A 76 -2.70 7.39 -4.13
N GLN A 77 -2.15 8.29 -4.95
CA GLN A 77 -2.13 8.11 -6.41
C GLN A 77 -1.13 7.05 -6.83
N GLN A 78 0.04 6.99 -6.17
CA GLN A 78 1.01 5.91 -6.43
C GLN A 78 0.43 4.55 -6.04
N VAL A 79 -0.25 4.49 -4.90
CA VAL A 79 -0.90 3.27 -4.40
C VAL A 79 -2.01 2.82 -5.35
N ILE A 80 -2.90 3.71 -5.79
CA ILE A 80 -3.96 3.36 -6.76
C ILE A 80 -3.35 2.78 -8.03
N ARG A 81 -2.36 3.45 -8.62
CA ARG A 81 -1.69 2.97 -9.84
C ARG A 81 -1.00 1.62 -9.65
N TRP A 82 -0.37 1.42 -8.50
CA TRP A 82 0.25 0.15 -8.16
C TRP A 82 -0.77 -0.98 -8.04
N VAL A 83 -1.88 -0.77 -7.32
CA VAL A 83 -2.96 -1.77 -7.23
C VAL A 83 -3.55 -2.07 -8.60
N GLN A 84 -3.80 -1.05 -9.44
CA GLN A 84 -4.29 -1.24 -10.81
C GLN A 84 -3.36 -2.12 -11.64
N THR A 85 -2.05 -1.85 -11.56
CA THR A 85 -1.02 -2.63 -12.27
C THR A 85 -0.97 -4.06 -11.75
N LEU A 86 -1.02 -4.25 -10.43
CA LEU A 86 -0.97 -5.57 -9.80
C LEU A 86 -2.20 -6.42 -10.17
N VAL A 87 -3.40 -5.85 -10.08
CA VAL A 87 -4.65 -6.54 -10.43
C VAL A 87 -4.68 -6.89 -11.92
N ALA A 88 -4.25 -5.98 -12.80
CA ALA A 88 -4.17 -6.25 -14.24
C ALA A 88 -3.14 -7.35 -14.57
N ALA A 89 -2.00 -7.37 -13.88
CA ALA A 89 -1.01 -8.43 -14.02
C ALA A 89 -1.55 -9.79 -13.54
N ALA A 90 -2.19 -9.82 -12.36
CA ALA A 90 -2.80 -11.03 -11.82
C ALA A 90 -3.94 -11.54 -12.69
N TRP A 91 -4.78 -10.65 -13.24
CA TRP A 91 -5.89 -11.02 -14.13
C TRP A 91 -5.42 -11.84 -15.33
N ARG A 92 -4.30 -11.44 -15.96
CA ARG A 92 -3.71 -12.14 -17.11
C ARG A 92 -3.28 -13.58 -16.82
N LEU A 93 -3.12 -13.94 -15.55
CA LEU A 93 -2.76 -15.30 -15.12
C LEU A 93 -3.98 -16.19 -14.89
N LEU A 94 -5.19 -15.61 -14.87
CA LEU A 94 -6.43 -16.36 -14.66
C LEU A 94 -6.98 -16.92 -15.97
N PRO A 95 -7.52 -18.15 -15.99
CA PRO A 95 -8.16 -18.72 -17.18
C PRO A 95 -9.30 -17.86 -17.75
N TYR A 96 -10.00 -17.11 -16.89
CA TYR A 96 -11.10 -16.24 -17.33
C TYR A 96 -10.66 -15.06 -18.19
N SER A 97 -9.37 -14.71 -18.19
CA SER A 97 -8.84 -13.61 -19.01
C SER A 97 -8.95 -13.85 -20.52
N TYR A 98 -9.09 -15.10 -20.96
CA TYR A 98 -9.31 -15.43 -22.37
C TYR A 98 -10.71 -15.06 -22.88
N HIS A 99 -11.69 -14.94 -21.99
CA HIS A 99 -13.10 -14.68 -22.33
C HIS A 99 -13.60 -13.32 -21.84
N CYS A 100 -12.83 -12.69 -20.95
CA CYS A 100 -13.19 -11.44 -20.32
C CYS A 100 -11.97 -10.51 -20.24
N GLN A 101 -12.17 -9.26 -20.62
CA GLN A 101 -11.18 -8.20 -20.53
C GLN A 101 -11.41 -7.40 -19.25
N LEU A 102 -10.34 -7.23 -18.46
CA LEU A 102 -10.33 -6.32 -17.31
C LEU A 102 -9.57 -5.04 -17.68
N THR A 103 -10.26 -3.91 -17.65
CA THR A 103 -9.70 -2.59 -18.00
C THR A 103 -9.68 -1.69 -16.78
N ALA A 104 -8.51 -1.17 -16.40
CA ALA A 104 -8.40 -0.16 -15.35
C ALA A 104 -8.99 1.16 -15.83
N LEU A 105 -9.82 1.78 -14.99
CA LEU A 105 -10.46 3.07 -15.28
C LEU A 105 -9.69 4.21 -14.61
N PRO A 106 -9.62 5.40 -15.24
CA PRO A 106 -9.04 6.57 -14.60
C PRO A 106 -9.92 6.99 -13.43
N SER A 107 -9.35 6.99 -12.23
CA SER A 107 -10.01 7.47 -11.01
C SER A 107 -8.96 8.06 -10.08
N SER A 108 -9.28 9.19 -9.48
CA SER A 108 -8.39 9.88 -8.53
C SER A 108 -8.65 9.49 -7.08
N LYS A 109 -9.72 8.72 -6.79
CA LYS A 109 -10.16 8.42 -5.43
C LYS A 109 -10.18 6.94 -5.11
N SER A 110 -10.45 6.10 -6.10
CA SER A 110 -10.61 4.66 -5.91
C SER A 110 -9.99 3.88 -7.05
N CYS A 111 -9.73 2.59 -6.83
CA CYS A 111 -9.20 1.70 -7.86
C CYS A 111 -10.37 1.04 -8.60
N SER A 112 -10.72 1.59 -9.77
CA SER A 112 -11.88 1.14 -10.55
C SER A 112 -11.50 0.34 -11.79
N PHE A 113 -12.31 -0.66 -12.11
CA PHE A 113 -12.14 -1.52 -13.29
C PHE A 113 -13.47 -1.80 -13.98
N LEU A 114 -13.39 -1.95 -15.30
CA LEU A 114 -14.45 -2.50 -16.12
C LEU A 114 -14.08 -3.92 -16.53
N LEU A 115 -14.92 -4.88 -16.18
CA LEU A 115 -14.85 -6.25 -16.67
C LEU A 115 -15.85 -6.42 -17.81
N SER A 116 -15.36 -6.67 -19.02
CA SER A 116 -16.18 -6.87 -20.21
C SER A 116 -16.01 -8.29 -20.75
N SER A 117 -17.10 -8.97 -21.06
CA SER A 117 -17.08 -10.31 -21.65
C SER A 117 -17.34 -10.27 -23.15
N THR A 118 -16.88 -11.30 -23.87
CA THR A 118 -17.20 -11.50 -25.29
C THR A 118 -18.69 -11.65 -25.57
N SER A 119 -19.52 -11.95 -24.57
CA SER A 119 -20.99 -11.98 -24.68
C SER A 119 -21.66 -10.60 -24.67
N GLY A 120 -20.89 -9.52 -24.50
CA GLY A 120 -21.39 -8.14 -24.39
C GLY A 120 -21.81 -7.74 -22.98
N LEU A 121 -21.71 -8.64 -22.00
CA LEU A 121 -21.93 -8.31 -20.59
C LEU A 121 -20.75 -7.50 -20.05
N SER A 122 -21.06 -6.44 -19.32
CA SER A 122 -20.05 -5.60 -18.66
C SER A 122 -20.38 -5.38 -17.19
N CYS A 123 -19.35 -5.30 -16.36
CA CYS A 123 -19.47 -5.17 -14.91
C CYS A 123 -18.44 -4.17 -14.38
N HIS A 124 -18.91 -3.19 -13.60
CA HIS A 124 -18.03 -2.24 -12.90
C HIS A 124 -17.61 -2.79 -11.54
N ILE A 125 -16.30 -2.78 -11.29
CA ILE A 125 -15.68 -3.21 -10.04
C ILE A 125 -14.95 -2.01 -9.45
N GLU A 126 -15.31 -1.65 -8.23
CA GLU A 126 -14.63 -0.61 -7.46
C GLU A 126 -13.91 -1.26 -6.27
N MET A 127 -12.61 -0.99 -6.13
CA MET A 127 -11.82 -1.35 -4.98
C MET A 127 -11.55 -0.08 -4.16
N ALA A 128 -12.26 0.05 -3.03
CA ALA A 128 -11.98 1.07 -2.03
C ALA A 128 -10.76 0.62 -1.22
N LEU A 129 -9.77 1.50 -1.07
CA LEU A 129 -8.53 1.17 -0.42
C LEU A 129 -8.55 1.66 1.03
N ALA A 130 -8.07 0.83 1.95
CA ALA A 130 -7.85 1.20 3.33
C ALA A 130 -6.47 0.71 3.78
N VAL A 131 -5.92 1.34 4.82
CA VAL A 131 -4.68 0.89 5.47
C VAL A 131 -4.97 0.35 6.86
N GLU A 132 -4.28 -0.72 7.25
CA GLU A 132 -4.30 -1.25 8.61
C GLU A 132 -3.28 -0.48 9.48
N GLN A 133 -3.76 0.19 10.53
CA GLN A 133 -2.97 0.99 11.44
C GLN A 133 -2.33 0.11 12.52
N GLY A 134 -1.11 -0.36 12.26
CA GLY A 134 -0.21 -1.01 13.24
C GLY A 134 -0.88 -2.05 14.15
N SER A 135 -0.36 -2.18 15.37
CA SER A 135 -0.84 -3.16 16.37
C SER A 135 -2.27 -2.98 16.85
N SER A 136 -2.94 -1.86 16.50
CA SER A 136 -4.33 -1.60 16.85
C SER A 136 -5.32 -2.34 15.93
N GLY A 137 -4.90 -2.80 14.75
CA GLY A 137 -5.77 -3.44 13.75
C GLY A 137 -6.87 -2.52 13.17
N ALA A 138 -6.84 -1.23 13.50
CA ALA A 138 -7.82 -0.26 13.02
C ALA A 138 -7.59 0.04 11.53
N CYS A 139 -8.66 0.09 10.73
CA CYS A 139 -8.55 0.40 9.30
C CYS A 139 -8.92 1.85 9.01
N LEU A 140 -8.12 2.51 8.16
CA LEU A 140 -8.34 3.90 7.72
C LEU A 140 -8.55 3.95 6.21
N SER A 141 -9.63 4.59 5.77
CA SER A 141 -9.91 4.78 4.34
C SER A 141 -8.88 5.71 3.70
N LEU A 142 -8.49 5.41 2.47
CA LEU A 142 -7.63 6.24 1.61
C LEU A 142 -8.41 7.21 0.70
N ASP A 143 -9.75 7.15 0.75
CA ASP A 143 -10.69 7.97 -0.05
C ASP A 143 -10.76 9.45 0.38
#